data_AF-A0A965S0Y4-F1
#
_entry.id   AF-A0A965S0Y4-F1
#
_cell.length_a   1.000
_cell.length_b   1.000
_cell.length_c   1.000
_cell.angle_alpha   90.00
_cell.angle_beta   90.00
_cell.angle_gamma   90.00
#
_symmetry.space_group_name_H-M   'P 1'
#
loop_
_entity.id
_entity.type
_entity.pdbx_description
1 polymer ?
#
loop_
_entity_poly.entity_id
_entity_poly.type
_entity_poly.pdbx_seq_one_letter_code
_entity_poly.pdbx_strand_id
1 'polypeptide(L)' 'MDIFELLNTKLEDRVRDMEMSLSNGSAKDYAEYRELCGVIRGLRSAQIEIQDLASRLKESEDE' A
#
# COMPACT_ATOMS: atom_id res chain seq x y z
N MET A 1 6.64 9.05 -15.19
CA MET A 1 6.01 8.23 -14.15
C MET A 1 5.17 7.19 -14.87
N ASP A 2 5.55 5.92 -14.75
CA ASP A 2 4.78 4.83 -15.35
C ASP A 2 3.46 4.59 -14.57
N ILE A 3 2.54 3.81 -15.14
CA ILE A 3 1.23 3.56 -14.50
C ILE A 3 1.35 2.80 -13.17
N PHE A 4 2.34 1.91 -13.05
CA PHE A 4 2.59 1.14 -11.84
C PHE A 4 3.20 2.02 -10.74
N GLU A 5 4.14 2.91 -11.09
CA GLU A 5 4.68 3.95 -10.21
C GLU A 5 3.55 4.85 -9.70
N LEU A 6 2.69 5.34 -10.58
CA LEU A 6 1.55 6.18 -10.19
C LEU A 6 0.61 5.46 -9.21
N LEU A 7 0.30 4.19 -9.48
CA LEU A 7 -0.56 3.39 -8.60
C LEU A 7 0.12 3.12 -7.26
N ASN A 8 1.42 2.78 -7.26
CA ASN A 8 2.18 2.53 -6.06
C ASN A 8 2.27 3.78 -5.17
N THR A 9 2.50 4.96 -5.74
CA THR A 9 2.47 6.24 -5.00
C THR A 9 1.12 6.50 -4.35
N LYS A 10 0.01 6.25 -5.06
CA LYS A 10 -1.34 6.43 -4.48
C LYS A 10 -1.61 5.49 -3.30
N LEU A 11 -1.11 4.25 -3.36
CA LEU A 11 -1.24 3.31 -2.24
C LEU A 11 -0.35 3.71 -1.08
N GLU A 12 0.86 4.17 -1.37
CA GLU A 12 1.81 4.67 -0.37
C GLU A 12 1.26 5.88 0.39
N ASP A 13 0.64 6.84 -0.31
CA ASP A 13 0.01 7.99 0.34
C ASP A 13 -1.14 7.56 1.27
N ARG A 14 -1.95 6.58 0.86
CA ARG A 14 -3.00 6.00 1.73
C ARG A 14 -2.44 5.31 2.96
N VAL A 15 -1.33 4.57 2.80
CA VAL A 15 -0.63 3.94 3.93
C VAL A 15 -0.17 5.02 4.92
N ARG A 16 0.48 6.08 4.42
CA ARG A 16 0.95 7.20 5.26
C ARG A 16 -0.18 7.89 6.01
N ASP A 17 -1.30 8.15 5.34
CA ASP A 17 -2.47 8.77 5.97
C ASP A 17 -3.00 7.91 7.13
N MET A 18 -3.09 6.59 6.92
CA MET A 18 -3.53 5.65 7.96
C MET A 18 -2.53 5.50 9.10
N GLU A 19 -1.24 5.44 8.79
CA GLU A 19 -0.16 5.41 9.79
C GLU A 19 -0.15 6.68 10.62
N MET A 20 -0.34 7.84 9.99
CA MET A 20 -0.45 9.12 10.68
C MET A 20 -1.68 9.14 11.60
N SER A 21 -2.84 8.70 11.11
CA SER A 21 -4.06 8.56 11.92
C SER A 21 -3.83 7.68 13.16
N LEU A 22 -3.22 6.51 12.97
CA LEU A 22 -2.83 5.60 14.05
C LEU A 22 -1.87 6.26 15.05
N SER A 23 -0.83 6.95 14.56
CA SER A 23 0.15 7.64 15.40
C SER A 23 -0.45 8.78 16.23
N ASN A 24 -1.52 9.41 15.71
CA ASN A 24 -2.28 10.46 16.40
C ASN A 24 -3.29 9.89 17.42
N GLY A 25 -3.35 8.57 17.60
CA GLY A 25 -4.25 7.93 18.56
C GLY A 25 -5.71 7.87 18.10
N SER A 26 -5.95 7.78 16.78
CA SER A 26 -7.32 7.74 16.24
C SER A 26 -8.12 6.49 16.64
N ALA A 27 -7.43 5.39 16.99
CA ALA A 27 -8.06 4.14 17.39
C ALA A 27 -8.52 4.21 18.85
N LYS A 28 -9.83 4.02 19.08
CA LYS A 28 -10.45 4.10 20.41
C LYS A 28 -10.28 2.83 21.22
N ASP A 29 -10.13 1.70 20.54
CA ASP A 29 -9.95 0.40 21.15
C ASP A 29 -9.04 -0.50 20.31
N TYR A 30 -8.80 -1.71 20.83
CA TYR A 30 -7.97 -2.70 20.16
C TYR A 30 -8.60 -3.19 18.85
N ALA A 31 -9.93 -3.23 18.73
CA ALA A 31 -10.59 -3.69 17.52
C ALA A 31 -10.37 -2.71 16.37
N GLU A 32 -10.57 -1.41 16.61
CA GLU A 32 -10.28 -0.34 15.65
C GLU A 32 -8.78 -0.32 15.28
N TYR A 33 -7.87 -0.45 16.26
CA TYR A 33 -6.43 -0.55 16.01
C TYR A 33 -6.09 -1.73 15.09
N ARG A 34 -6.63 -2.92 15.41
CA ARG A 34 -6.41 -4.15 14.65
C ARG A 34 -6.94 -4.03 13.22
N GLU A 35 -8.11 -3.39 13.04
CA GLU A 35 -8.68 -3.13 11.73
C GLU A 35 -7.75 -2.22 10.90
N LEU A 36 -7.34 -1.07 11.44
CA LEU A 36 -6.45 -0.13 10.76
C LEU A 36 -5.11 -0.79 10.36
N CYS A 37 -4.48 -1.55 11.27
CA CYS A 37 -3.29 -2.33 10.94
C CYS A 37 -3.55 -3.37 9.85
N GLY A 38 -4.73 -4.00 9.85
CA GLY A 38 -5.16 -4.94 8.82
C GLY A 38 -5.30 -4.28 7.44
N VAL A 39 -5.88 -3.08 7.39
CA VAL A 39 -6.01 -2.30 6.15
C VAL A 39 -4.63 -1.90 5.62
N ILE A 40 -3.74 -1.36 6.48
CA ILE A 40 -2.36 -1.03 6.10
C ILE A 40 -1.63 -2.26 5.53
N ARG A 41 -1.77 -3.42 6.20
CA ARG A 41 -1.17 -4.68 5.71
C ARG A 41 -1.70 -5.04 4.33
N GLY A 42 -3.00 -4.93 4.09
CA GLY A 42 -3.61 -5.20 2.79
C GLY A 42 -3.10 -4.27 1.68
N LEU A 43 -2.97 -2.97 1.97
CA LEU A 43 -2.42 -2.00 1.02
C LEU A 43 -0.97 -2.34 0.65
N ARG A 44 -0.15 -2.70 1.64
CA ARG A 44 1.25 -3.13 1.40
C ARG A 44 1.32 -4.42 0.59
N SER A 45 0.45 -5.39 0.86
CA SER A 45 0.35 -6.59 0.01
C SER A 45 0.02 -6.22 -1.44
N ALA A 46 -0.91 -5.31 -1.68
CA ALA A 46 -1.22 -4.85 -3.03
C ALA A 46 -0.02 -4.16 -3.71
N GLN A 47 0.78 -3.37 -2.98
CA GLN A 47 2.00 -2.76 -3.52
C GLN A 47 3.02 -3.81 -3.99
N ILE A 48 3.19 -4.91 -3.25
CA ILE A 48 4.07 -6.02 -3.63
C ILE A 48 3.61 -6.65 -4.95
N GLU A 49 2.31 -6.97 -5.08
CA GLU A 49 1.76 -7.56 -6.31
C GLU A 49 1.90 -6.61 -7.52
N ILE A 50 1.74 -5.30 -7.31
CA ILE A 50 1.94 -4.28 -8.36
C ILE A 50 3.40 -4.24 -8.81
N GLN A 51 4.35 -4.32 -7.88
CA GLN A 51 5.78 -4.33 -8.20
C GLN A 51 6.19 -5.60 -8.95
N ASP A 52 5.67 -6.75 -8.55
CA ASP A 52 5.88 -8.02 -9.25
C ASP A 52 5.34 -7.94 -10.68
N LEU A 53 4.10 -7.46 -10.86
CA LEU A 53 3.51 -7.29 -12.19
C LEU A 53 4.29 -6.31 -13.07
N ALA A 54 4.74 -5.19 -12.51
CA ALA A 54 5.56 -4.22 -13.22
C ALA A 54 6.89 -4.81 -13.68
N SER A 55 7.49 -5.70 -12.87
CA SER A 55 8.76 -6.36 -13.19
C SER A 55 8.58 -7.38 -14.32
N ARG A 56 7.54 -8.22 -14.23
CA ARG A 56 7.21 -9.20 -15.27
C ARG A 56 6.87 -8.56 -16.61
N LEU A 57 6.18 -7.42 -16.60
CA LEU A 57 5.87 -6.71 -17.84
C LEU A 57 7.14 -6.19 -18.51
N LYS A 58 8.05 -5.58 -17.73
CA LYS A 58 9.35 -5.11 -18.25
C LYS A 58 10.17 -6.25 -18.84
N GLU A 59 10.25 -7.38 -18.13
CA GLU A 59 10.91 -8.59 -18.64
C GLU A 59 10.28 -9.09 -19.95
N SER A 60 8.94 -9.03 -20.09
CA SER A 60 8.25 -9.46 -21.32
C SER A 60 8.36 -8.48 -22.49
N GLU A 61 8.64 -7.20 -22.23
CA GLU A 61 8.87 -6.19 -23.28
C GLU A 61 10.33 -6.22 -23.77
N ASP A 62 11.26 -6.73 -22.96
CA ASP A 62 12.69 -6.85 -23.26
C ASP A 62 13.05 -8.18 -23.97
N GLU A 63 12.14 -9.17 -24.03
CA GLU A 63 12.21 -10.40 -24.84
C GLU A 63 11.64 -10.24 -26.26
#